data_AF-A0AAU6CI34-F1
#
_entry.id   AF-A0AAU6CI34-F1
#
_cell.length_a   1.000
_cell.length_b   1.000
_cell.length_c   1.000
_cell.angle_alpha   90.00
_cell.angle_beta   90.00
_cell.angle_gamma   90.00
#
_symmetry.space_group_name_H-M   'P 1'
#
loop_
_entity.id
_entity.type
_entity.pdbx_description
1 polymer ?
#
loop_
_entity_poly.entity_id
_entity_poly.type
_entity_poly.pdbx_seq_one_letter_code
_entity_poly.pdbx_strand_id
1 'polypeptide(L)'
;MTAEWPEQSADPTVQPVPASVVAAVDAADSTLQNPQTAVISLGGNLGNRLETLQGAVDALEDTPGVRVKAVSPVYETEPWGVEPGTQPGYFNAVVLLRTTLPPASLLERAHAIEEAYLRVRAERWGPRTIDVDIVAYQGVVSDDPALTLPHPRAHERGFVLVPWYDIDPAAVVPGRGPVAELLAATGRQGVERRDDVELRLPE
;
A
#
# COMPACT_ATOMS: atom_id res chain seq x y z
N MET A 1 44.19 49.52 6.05
CA MET A 1 44.73 48.46 5.17
C MET A 1 43.95 47.21 5.47
N THR A 2 43.26 46.71 4.45
CA THR A 2 42.26 45.64 4.45
C THR A 2 42.88 44.29 4.79
N ALA A 3 42.28 43.54 5.72
CA ALA A 3 42.65 42.15 5.97
C ALA A 3 41.89 41.26 4.98
N GLU A 4 42.61 40.70 4.01
CA GLU A 4 42.11 39.69 3.09
C GLU A 4 41.98 38.35 3.85
N TRP A 5 40.79 37.77 3.83
CA TRP A 5 40.55 36.41 4.29
C TRP A 5 40.76 35.45 3.12
N PRO A 6 41.49 34.35 3.26
CA PRO A 6 41.63 33.38 2.17
C PRO A 6 40.29 32.67 1.92
N GLU A 7 39.94 32.50 0.65
CA GLU A 7 38.79 31.74 0.18
C GLU A 7 38.78 30.34 0.82
N GLN A 8 37.63 29.94 1.37
CA GLN A 8 37.37 28.59 1.85
C GLN A 8 37.54 27.60 0.68
N SER A 9 38.66 26.90 0.66
CA SER A 9 38.86 25.70 -0.16
C SER A 9 37.83 24.66 0.29
N ALA A 10 36.81 24.41 -0.53
CA ALA A 10 35.92 23.28 -0.34
C ALA A 10 36.74 21.98 -0.34
N ASP A 11 36.47 21.10 0.64
CA ASP A 11 37.13 19.81 0.80
C ASP A 11 36.87 18.95 -0.46
N PRO A 12 37.91 18.56 -1.24
CA PRO A 12 37.76 17.87 -2.52
C PRO A 12 37.17 16.45 -2.40
N THR A 13 36.96 15.97 -1.18
CA THR A 13 36.41 14.64 -0.89
C THR A 13 34.89 14.64 -0.68
N VAL A 14 34.25 15.82 -0.58
CA VAL A 14 32.80 15.94 -0.42
C VAL A 14 32.14 15.84 -1.80
N GLN A 15 31.66 14.64 -2.14
CA GLN A 15 30.80 14.47 -3.30
C GLN A 15 29.42 15.10 -3.01
N PRO A 16 28.85 15.88 -3.94
CA PRO A 16 27.52 16.42 -3.76
C PRO A 16 26.53 15.26 -3.61
N VAL A 17 25.67 15.38 -2.60
CA VAL A 17 24.60 14.43 -2.35
C VAL A 17 23.76 14.29 -3.64
N PRO A 18 23.52 13.07 -4.13
CA PRO A 18 22.75 12.87 -5.35
C PRO A 18 21.37 13.55 -5.24
N ALA A 19 20.90 14.16 -6.32
CA ALA A 19 19.59 14.83 -6.34
C ALA A 19 18.44 13.91 -5.95
N SER A 20 18.57 12.59 -6.20
CA SER A 20 17.64 11.56 -5.74
C SER A 20 17.61 11.40 -4.23
N VAL A 21 18.77 11.54 -3.56
CA VAL A 21 18.87 11.50 -2.10
C VAL A 21 18.31 12.79 -1.50
N VAL A 22 18.59 13.94 -2.10
CA VAL A 22 17.99 15.22 -1.67
C VAL A 22 16.46 15.17 -1.78
N ALA A 23 15.92 14.70 -2.92
CA ALA A 23 14.48 14.57 -3.11
C ALA A 23 13.84 13.56 -2.13
N ALA A 24 14.54 12.46 -1.80
CA ALA A 24 14.06 11.50 -0.80
C ALA A 24 14.04 12.10 0.61
N VAL A 25 15.03 12.93 0.96
CA VAL A 25 15.09 13.65 2.23
C VAL A 25 14.03 14.75 2.31
N ASP A 26 13.82 15.52 1.24
CA ASP A 26 12.78 16.57 1.19
C ASP A 26 11.36 15.98 1.25
N ALA A 27 11.14 14.83 0.60
CA ALA A 27 9.88 14.09 0.73
C ALA A 27 9.67 13.60 2.17
N ALA A 28 10.72 13.10 2.83
CA ALA A 28 10.70 12.67 4.22
C ALA A 28 10.43 13.82 5.20
N ASP A 29 11.00 15.01 4.99
CA ASP A 29 10.74 16.18 5.83
C ASP A 29 9.30 16.70 5.70
N SER A 30 8.70 16.61 4.51
CA SER A 30 7.31 17.04 4.28
C SER A 30 6.26 16.17 4.97
N THR A 31 6.52 14.86 5.12
CA THR A 31 5.57 13.91 5.71
C THR A 31 5.63 13.89 7.24
N LEU A 32 6.73 14.34 7.86
CA LEU A 32 6.88 14.41 9.31
C LEU A 32 5.92 15.40 10.00
N GLN A 33 5.44 16.43 9.29
CA GLN A 33 4.56 17.46 9.86
C GLN A 33 3.09 17.35 9.42
N ASN A 34 2.77 16.56 8.41
CA ASN A 34 1.41 16.43 7.89
C ASN A 34 1.09 14.99 7.42
N PRO A 35 0.46 14.16 8.28
CA PRO A 35 0.15 12.78 7.95
C PRO A 35 -0.74 12.66 6.70
N GLN A 36 -0.27 11.92 5.71
CA GLN A 36 -0.98 11.66 4.47
C GLN A 36 -1.88 10.44 4.59
N THR A 37 -3.02 10.46 3.92
CA THR A 37 -3.84 9.25 3.77
C THR A 37 -3.18 8.30 2.79
N ALA A 38 -3.11 7.01 3.13
CA ALA A 38 -2.80 5.96 2.17
C ALA A 38 -3.84 4.84 2.25
N VAL A 39 -4.00 4.15 1.14
CA VAL A 39 -4.92 3.02 0.98
C VAL A 39 -4.08 1.79 0.65
N ILE A 40 -4.21 0.76 1.48
CA ILE A 40 -3.48 -0.51 1.35
C ILE A 40 -4.49 -1.61 1.01
N SER A 41 -4.17 -2.46 0.04
CA SER A 41 -4.89 -3.68 -0.23
C SER A 41 -4.12 -4.86 0.36
N LEU A 42 -4.83 -5.70 1.11
CA LEU A 42 -4.32 -6.96 1.64
C LEU A 42 -4.96 -8.12 0.89
N GLY A 43 -4.18 -9.15 0.57
CA GLY A 43 -4.69 -10.34 -0.12
C GLY A 43 -3.89 -11.60 0.16
N GLY A 44 -4.53 -12.70 0.58
CA GLY A 44 -3.86 -13.96 0.87
C GLY A 44 -4.74 -15.19 0.64
N ASN A 45 -4.16 -16.27 0.12
CA ASN A 45 -4.89 -17.53 -0.14
C ASN A 45 -4.24 -18.79 0.46
N LEU A 46 -3.13 -18.65 1.19
CA LEU A 46 -2.46 -19.77 1.85
C LEU A 46 -2.58 -19.70 3.38
N GLY A 47 -2.54 -20.88 4.02
CA GLY A 47 -2.51 -20.99 5.47
C GLY A 47 -3.74 -20.42 6.17
N ASN A 48 -3.55 -19.87 7.37
CA ASN A 48 -4.62 -19.19 8.09
C ASN A 48 -4.79 -17.76 7.54
N ARG A 49 -5.60 -17.63 6.48
CA ARG A 49 -5.82 -16.39 5.74
C ARG A 49 -6.27 -15.23 6.63
N LEU A 50 -7.23 -15.46 7.54
CA LEU A 50 -7.75 -14.42 8.43
C LEU A 50 -6.67 -13.94 9.42
N GLU A 51 -5.99 -14.87 10.09
CA GLU A 51 -4.93 -14.54 11.06
C GLU A 51 -3.78 -13.78 10.37
N THR A 52 -3.44 -14.17 9.14
CA THR A 52 -2.40 -13.50 8.35
C THR A 52 -2.82 -12.07 7.98
N LEU A 53 -4.07 -11.86 7.54
CA LEU A 53 -4.58 -10.52 7.26
C LEU A 53 -4.64 -9.65 8.52
N GLN A 54 -5.13 -10.19 9.65
CA GLN A 54 -5.17 -9.46 10.92
C GLN A 54 -3.75 -9.07 11.37
N GLY A 55 -2.82 -10.02 11.30
CA GLY A 55 -1.44 -9.77 11.68
C GLY A 55 -0.76 -8.70 10.80
N ALA A 56 -1.12 -8.60 9.52
CA ALA A 56 -0.67 -7.50 8.67
C ALA A 56 -1.29 -6.15 9.06
N VAL A 57 -2.57 -6.11 9.48
CA VAL A 57 -3.19 -4.89 10.02
C VAL A 57 -2.49 -4.45 11.30
N ASP A 58 -2.25 -5.37 12.23
CA ASP A 58 -1.56 -5.10 13.50
C ASP A 58 -0.14 -4.61 13.24
N ALA A 59 0.58 -5.28 12.32
CA ALA A 59 1.90 -4.84 11.91
C ALA A 59 1.88 -3.46 11.22
N LEU A 60 0.83 -3.09 10.50
CA LEU A 60 0.74 -1.73 9.96
C LEU A 60 0.59 -0.70 11.10
N GLU A 61 -0.28 -0.93 12.09
CA GLU A 61 -0.44 -0.01 13.24
C GLU A 61 0.83 0.09 14.09
N ASP A 62 1.52 -1.03 14.33
CA ASP A 62 2.77 -1.08 15.10
C ASP A 62 3.94 -0.35 14.40
N THR A 63 3.75 0.13 13.17
CA THR A 63 4.75 0.91 12.45
C THR A 63 4.79 2.34 12.99
N PRO A 64 5.93 2.84 13.50
CA PRO A 64 6.06 4.23 13.89
C PRO A 64 5.69 5.16 12.73
N GLY A 65 4.81 6.12 13.01
CA GLY A 65 4.33 7.05 11.99
C GLY A 65 3.24 6.50 11.08
N VAL A 66 2.62 5.35 11.39
CA VAL A 66 1.40 4.85 10.72
C VAL A 66 0.29 4.78 11.76
N ARG A 67 -0.94 5.11 11.34
CA ARG A 67 -2.17 4.94 12.11
C ARG A 67 -3.27 4.42 11.20
N VAL A 68 -3.71 3.19 11.40
CA VAL A 68 -4.89 2.59 10.79
C VAL A 68 -6.12 3.37 11.21
N LYS A 69 -6.97 3.70 10.24
CA LYS A 69 -8.19 4.50 10.43
C LYS A 69 -9.45 3.71 10.15
N ALA A 70 -9.40 2.80 9.20
CA ALA A 70 -10.48 1.88 8.90
C ALA A 70 -9.93 0.61 8.26
N VAL A 71 -10.62 -0.49 8.46
CA VAL A 71 -10.39 -1.77 7.78
C VAL A 71 -11.74 -2.22 7.23
N SER A 72 -11.76 -2.70 5.98
CA SER A 72 -12.96 -3.19 5.35
C SER A 72 -13.42 -4.52 5.95
N PRO A 73 -14.66 -4.96 5.66
CA PRO A 73 -15.02 -6.37 5.75
C PRO A 73 -14.03 -7.24 4.96
N VAL A 74 -13.98 -8.53 5.29
CA VAL A 74 -13.21 -9.52 4.53
C VAL A 74 -14.03 -9.99 3.35
N TYR A 75 -13.39 -10.09 2.19
CA TYR A 75 -13.97 -10.57 0.96
C TYR A 75 -13.24 -11.80 0.44
N GLU A 76 -13.98 -12.82 0.02
CA GLU A 76 -13.43 -13.97 -0.69
C GLU A 76 -13.63 -13.84 -2.20
N THR A 77 -12.56 -14.09 -2.96
CA THR A 77 -12.59 -14.08 -4.42
C THR A 77 -11.85 -15.26 -5.01
N GLU A 78 -12.20 -15.64 -6.24
CA GLU A 78 -11.37 -16.54 -7.04
C GLU A 78 -9.99 -15.90 -7.34
N PRO A 79 -8.94 -16.71 -7.54
CA PRO A 79 -7.63 -16.25 -7.96
C PRO A 79 -7.66 -15.48 -9.29
N TRP A 80 -6.95 -14.36 -9.37
CA TRP A 80 -6.88 -13.56 -10.59
C TRP A 80 -5.79 -14.04 -11.54
N GLY A 81 -6.14 -14.21 -12.82
CA GLY A 81 -5.18 -14.49 -13.90
C GLY A 81 -4.78 -15.96 -14.05
N VAL A 82 -5.40 -16.87 -13.31
CA VAL A 82 -5.22 -18.32 -13.45
C VAL A 82 -6.56 -19.00 -13.69
N GLU A 83 -6.53 -20.28 -14.08
CA GLU A 83 -7.76 -21.04 -14.30
C GLU A 83 -8.53 -21.23 -12.97
N PRO A 84 -9.87 -21.08 -12.95
CA PRO A 84 -10.68 -21.27 -11.75
C PRO A 84 -10.44 -22.63 -11.09
N GLY A 85 -10.39 -22.66 -9.76
CA GLY A 85 -10.17 -23.88 -8.99
C GLY A 85 -8.73 -24.42 -8.99
N THR A 86 -7.77 -23.77 -9.66
CA THR A 86 -6.35 -24.17 -9.61
C THR A 86 -5.65 -23.73 -8.33
N GLN A 87 -6.20 -22.74 -7.62
CA GLN A 87 -5.70 -22.30 -6.32
C GLN A 87 -6.87 -22.05 -5.37
N PRO A 88 -6.63 -22.05 -4.04
CA PRO A 88 -7.64 -21.63 -3.08
C PRO A 88 -8.07 -20.18 -3.30
N GLY A 89 -9.29 -19.85 -2.89
CA GLY A 89 -9.81 -18.48 -2.90
C GLY A 89 -8.97 -17.54 -2.03
N TYR A 90 -8.92 -16.28 -2.43
CA TYR A 90 -8.23 -15.21 -1.72
C TYR A 90 -9.15 -14.56 -0.70
N PHE A 91 -8.67 -14.37 0.53
CA PHE A 91 -9.23 -13.35 1.40
C PHE A 91 -8.57 -12.02 1.06
N ASN A 92 -9.39 -11.01 0.82
CA ASN A 92 -9.00 -9.65 0.48
C ASN A 92 -9.64 -8.66 1.44
N ALA A 93 -8.91 -7.60 1.76
CA ALA A 93 -9.41 -6.47 2.54
C ALA A 93 -8.67 -5.19 2.14
N VAL A 94 -9.27 -4.03 2.42
CA VAL A 94 -8.64 -2.71 2.26
C VAL A 94 -8.47 -2.06 3.62
N VAL A 95 -7.29 -1.48 3.83
CA VAL A 95 -6.92 -0.73 5.02
C VAL A 95 -6.72 0.73 4.63
N LEU A 96 -7.47 1.62 5.28
CA LEU A 96 -7.27 3.05 5.22
C LEU A 96 -6.38 3.47 6.37
N LEU A 97 -5.27 4.16 6.09
CA LEU A 97 -4.34 4.61 7.12
C LEU A 97 -3.93 6.07 6.92
N ARG A 98 -3.44 6.68 8.00
CA ARG A 98 -2.71 7.95 8.01
C ARG A 98 -1.26 7.66 8.30
N THR A 99 -0.34 8.24 7.54
CA THR A 99 1.08 8.03 7.76
C THR A 99 1.94 9.26 7.54
N THR A 100 2.99 9.38 8.33
CA THR A 100 4.10 10.33 8.16
C THR A 100 5.28 9.69 7.40
N LEU A 101 5.17 8.44 6.97
CA LEU A 101 6.18 7.78 6.16
C LEU A 101 6.05 8.20 4.70
N PRO A 102 7.17 8.47 4.01
CA PRO A 102 7.19 8.57 2.56
C PRO A 102 6.67 7.29 1.89
N PRO A 103 6.14 7.36 0.65
CA PRO A 103 5.66 6.19 -0.07
C PRO A 103 6.68 5.05 -0.18
N ALA A 104 7.97 5.38 -0.37
CA ALA A 104 9.04 4.39 -0.44
C ALA A 104 9.23 3.64 0.90
N SER A 105 9.23 4.33 2.03
CA SER A 105 9.33 3.70 3.35
C SER A 105 8.09 2.88 3.71
N LEU A 106 6.90 3.32 3.26
CA LEU A 106 5.69 2.52 3.41
C LEU A 106 5.75 1.23 2.55
N LEU A 107 6.35 1.30 1.36
CA LEU A 107 6.57 0.14 0.50
C LEU A 107 7.57 -0.84 1.12
N GLU A 108 8.66 -0.34 1.70
CA GLU A 108 9.60 -1.17 2.45
C GLU A 108 8.91 -1.87 3.62
N ARG A 109 8.03 -1.17 4.35
CA ARG A 109 7.23 -1.78 5.42
C ARG A 109 6.29 -2.85 4.88
N ALA A 110 5.62 -2.61 3.76
CA ALA A 110 4.76 -3.60 3.13
C ALA A 110 5.54 -4.88 2.77
N HIS A 111 6.72 -4.75 2.16
CA HIS A 111 7.61 -5.88 1.88
C HIS A 111 8.07 -6.61 3.15
N ALA A 112 8.40 -5.89 4.21
CA ALA A 112 8.82 -6.50 5.48
C ALA A 112 7.69 -7.32 6.13
N ILE A 113 6.44 -6.85 6.04
CA ILE A 113 5.27 -7.60 6.52
C ILE A 113 5.12 -8.89 5.71
N GLU A 114 5.21 -8.81 4.39
CA GLU A 114 5.13 -9.99 3.53
C GLU A 114 6.22 -11.03 3.84
N GLU A 115 7.45 -10.57 4.09
CA GLU A 115 8.56 -11.43 4.48
C GLU A 115 8.30 -12.11 5.85
N ALA A 116 7.79 -11.35 6.82
CA ALA A 116 7.44 -11.89 8.15
C ALA A 116 6.36 -12.98 8.07
N TYR A 117 5.43 -12.86 7.12
CA TYR A 117 4.42 -13.88 6.82
C TYR A 117 4.84 -14.86 5.71
N LEU A 118 6.16 -15.00 5.46
CA LEU A 118 6.74 -16.03 4.60
C LEU A 118 6.24 -15.99 3.15
N ARG A 119 6.02 -14.80 2.57
CA ARG A 119 5.66 -14.65 1.16
C ARG A 119 6.78 -15.16 0.26
N VAL A 120 6.46 -16.11 -0.63
CA VAL A 120 7.38 -16.65 -1.64
C VAL A 120 6.93 -16.22 -3.04
N ARG A 121 7.84 -15.65 -3.84
CA ARG A 121 7.58 -15.20 -5.22
C ARG A 121 8.08 -16.23 -6.24
N ALA A 122 7.49 -17.43 -6.26
CA ALA A 122 7.90 -18.51 -7.16
C ALA A 122 7.29 -18.40 -8.57
N GLU A 123 6.02 -18.03 -8.65
CA GLU A 123 5.24 -18.01 -9.90
C GLU A 123 4.49 -16.69 -10.07
N ARG A 124 4.38 -16.22 -11.32
CA ARG A 124 3.53 -15.07 -11.64
C ARG A 124 2.07 -15.44 -11.38
N TRP A 125 1.41 -14.69 -10.50
CA TRP A 125 0.04 -14.96 -10.01
C TRP A 125 -0.11 -16.27 -9.23
N GLY A 126 0.98 -16.84 -8.72
CA GLY A 126 0.93 -18.01 -7.85
C GLY A 126 0.24 -17.73 -6.50
N PRO A 127 -0.04 -18.77 -5.71
CA PRO A 127 -0.59 -18.62 -4.39
C PRO A 127 0.40 -17.92 -3.44
N ARG A 128 -0.10 -17.22 -2.44
CA ARG A 128 0.71 -16.45 -1.48
C ARG A 128 0.05 -16.41 -0.10
N THR A 129 0.88 -16.36 0.93
CA THR A 129 0.47 -16.14 2.31
C THR A 129 -0.18 -14.77 2.45
N ILE A 130 0.49 -13.73 1.97
CA ILE A 130 -0.06 -12.38 1.90
C ILE A 130 0.58 -11.56 0.77
N ASP A 131 -0.17 -10.57 0.33
CA ASP A 131 0.21 -9.46 -0.53
C ASP A 131 -0.20 -8.17 0.18
N VAL A 132 0.69 -7.19 0.23
CA VAL A 132 0.46 -5.88 0.84
C VAL A 132 0.75 -4.81 -0.20
N ASP A 133 -0.29 -4.39 -0.92
CA ASP A 133 -0.16 -3.44 -2.04
C ASP A 133 -0.55 -2.01 -1.60
N ILE A 134 0.30 -1.02 -1.89
CA ILE A 134 -0.10 0.39 -1.78
C ILE A 134 -0.96 0.75 -2.99
N VAL A 135 -2.26 0.96 -2.75
CA VAL A 135 -3.25 1.27 -3.79
C VAL A 135 -3.20 2.74 -4.17
N ALA A 136 -3.17 3.64 -3.18
CA ALA A 136 -3.13 5.07 -3.38
C ALA A 136 -2.45 5.75 -2.21
N TYR A 137 -1.81 6.88 -2.48
CA TYR A 137 -1.17 7.71 -1.47
C TYR A 137 -1.54 9.18 -1.76
N GLN A 138 -2.01 9.90 -0.75
CA GLN A 138 -2.54 11.25 -0.89
C GLN A 138 -1.49 12.18 -1.50
N GLY A 139 -1.87 12.87 -2.58
CA GLY A 139 -1.01 13.85 -3.26
C GLY A 139 0.13 13.25 -4.10
N VAL A 140 0.22 11.92 -4.22
CA VAL A 140 1.30 11.25 -4.96
C VAL A 140 0.75 10.52 -6.18
N VAL A 141 1.33 10.85 -7.33
CA VAL A 141 1.22 10.09 -8.58
C VAL A 141 2.65 9.75 -9.00
N SER A 142 2.90 8.48 -9.31
CA SER A 142 4.22 7.97 -9.62
C SER A 142 4.13 6.96 -10.76
N ASP A 143 5.01 7.07 -11.74
CA ASP A 143 5.25 6.12 -12.81
C ASP A 143 6.55 5.31 -12.60
N ASP A 144 7.20 5.47 -11.45
CA ASP A 144 8.39 4.69 -11.08
C ASP A 144 8.05 3.18 -11.10
N PRO A 145 8.80 2.35 -11.84
CA PRO A 145 8.61 0.90 -11.84
C PRO A 145 8.72 0.24 -10.46
N ALA A 146 9.46 0.84 -9.52
CA ALA A 146 9.57 0.35 -8.15
C ALA A 146 8.29 0.63 -7.34
N LEU A 147 7.59 1.74 -7.62
CA LEU A 147 6.35 2.11 -6.95
C LEU A 147 5.46 2.98 -7.86
N THR A 148 4.62 2.32 -8.65
CA THR A 148 3.64 3.00 -9.49
C THR A 148 2.39 3.35 -8.67
N LEU A 149 2.04 4.64 -8.61
CA LEU A 149 0.91 5.15 -7.82
C LEU A 149 -0.02 6.06 -8.64
N PRO A 150 -1.36 5.91 -8.50
CA PRO A 150 -2.03 4.81 -7.80
C PRO A 150 -1.73 3.47 -8.48
N HIS A 151 -1.92 2.37 -7.75
CA HIS A 151 -1.61 1.03 -8.24
C HIS A 151 -2.27 0.82 -9.62
N PRO A 152 -1.50 0.41 -10.65
CA PRO A 152 -1.87 0.59 -12.06
C PRO A 152 -3.17 -0.14 -12.44
N ARG A 153 -3.49 -1.23 -11.75
CA ARG A 153 -4.68 -2.05 -12.00
C ARG A 153 -5.74 -1.98 -10.90
N ALA A 154 -5.62 -1.08 -9.91
CA ALA A 154 -6.59 -1.01 -8.82
C ALA A 154 -8.02 -0.71 -9.33
N HIS A 155 -8.12 0.18 -10.31
CA HIS A 155 -9.36 0.59 -10.96
C HIS A 155 -10.05 -0.51 -11.80
N GLU A 156 -9.40 -1.65 -12.00
CA GLU A 156 -9.91 -2.80 -12.77
C GLU A 156 -10.32 -3.97 -11.85
N ARG A 157 -10.07 -3.86 -10.54
CA ARG A 157 -10.13 -4.99 -9.60
C ARG A 157 -11.29 -4.82 -8.61
N GLY A 158 -12.33 -5.62 -8.78
CA GLY A 158 -13.48 -5.66 -7.86
C GLY A 158 -13.07 -5.94 -6.41
N PHE A 159 -12.12 -6.84 -6.18
CA PHE A 159 -11.61 -7.19 -4.85
C PHE A 159 -10.80 -6.06 -4.17
N VAL A 160 -10.52 -4.97 -4.88
CA VAL A 160 -9.97 -3.72 -4.31
C VAL A 160 -11.08 -2.68 -4.17
N LEU A 161 -11.87 -2.48 -5.22
CA LEU A 161 -12.88 -1.42 -5.28
C LEU A 161 -14.07 -1.66 -4.34
N VAL A 162 -14.54 -2.90 -4.18
CA VAL A 162 -15.63 -3.24 -3.26
C VAL A 162 -15.26 -2.94 -1.81
N PRO A 163 -14.17 -3.51 -1.25
CA PRO A 163 -13.79 -3.21 0.13
C PRO A 163 -13.43 -1.73 0.35
N TRP A 164 -12.85 -1.05 -0.64
CA TRP A 164 -12.58 0.38 -0.53
C TRP A 164 -13.88 1.20 -0.50
N TYR A 165 -14.84 0.91 -1.37
CA TYR A 165 -16.14 1.57 -1.38
C TYR A 165 -16.89 1.41 -0.05
N ASP A 166 -16.79 0.24 0.58
CA ASP A 166 -17.47 -0.04 1.84
C ASP A 166 -16.98 0.82 3.01
N ILE A 167 -15.69 1.18 3.03
CA ILE A 167 -15.10 2.02 4.09
C ILE A 167 -15.13 3.51 3.75
N ASP A 168 -15.09 3.86 2.46
CA ASP A 168 -15.15 5.24 1.99
C ASP A 168 -15.90 5.33 0.64
N PRO A 169 -17.24 5.48 0.66
CA PRO A 169 -18.04 5.59 -0.56
C PRO A 169 -17.72 6.82 -1.41
N ALA A 170 -17.09 7.84 -0.83
CA ALA A 170 -16.69 9.07 -1.50
C ALA A 170 -15.25 9.01 -2.04
N ALA A 171 -14.57 7.88 -1.87
CA ALA A 171 -13.19 7.70 -2.31
C ALA A 171 -13.01 7.93 -3.81
N VAL A 172 -11.82 8.41 -4.16
CA VAL A 172 -11.39 8.67 -5.53
C VAL A 172 -10.06 7.98 -5.77
N VAL A 173 -9.96 7.24 -6.89
CA VAL A 173 -8.68 6.75 -7.39
C VAL A 173 -8.03 7.89 -8.19
N PRO A 174 -6.86 8.42 -7.76
CA PRO A 174 -6.21 9.54 -8.44
C PRO A 174 -6.02 9.30 -9.94
N GLY A 175 -6.41 10.28 -10.77
CA GLY A 175 -6.31 10.17 -12.23
C GLY A 175 -7.25 9.15 -12.90
N ARG A 176 -8.12 8.45 -12.15
CA ARG A 176 -9.09 7.48 -12.67
C ARG A 176 -10.55 7.84 -12.39
N GLY A 177 -10.83 8.41 -11.22
CA GLY A 177 -12.17 8.89 -10.86
C GLY A 177 -12.73 8.25 -9.58
N PRO A 178 -14.02 8.53 -9.26
CA PRO A 178 -14.67 8.04 -8.05
C PRO A 178 -14.71 6.51 -8.01
N VAL A 179 -14.42 5.92 -6.85
CA VAL A 179 -14.50 4.46 -6.63
C VAL A 179 -15.90 3.94 -6.96
N ALA A 180 -16.95 4.70 -6.64
CA ALA A 180 -18.33 4.34 -6.96
C ALA A 180 -18.57 4.14 -8.47
N GLU A 181 -18.03 5.01 -9.31
CA GLU A 181 -18.17 4.94 -10.77
C GLU A 181 -17.34 3.80 -11.36
N LEU A 182 -16.10 3.64 -10.88
CA LEU A 182 -15.23 2.54 -11.27
C LEU A 182 -15.83 1.18 -10.90
N LEU A 183 -16.49 1.10 -9.74
CA LEU A 183 -17.17 -0.10 -9.29
C LEU A 183 -18.43 -0.39 -10.10
N ALA A 184 -19.17 0.64 -10.53
CA ALA A 184 -20.31 0.47 -11.43
C ALA A 184 -19.88 -0.13 -12.79
N ALA A 185 -18.67 0.23 -13.28
CA ALA A 185 -18.11 -0.31 -14.51
C ALA A 185 -17.51 -1.72 -14.34
N THR A 186 -16.77 -1.96 -13.25
CA THR A 186 -16.08 -3.24 -12.99
C THR A 186 -17.03 -4.33 -12.49
N GLY A 187 -18.08 -3.95 -11.75
CA GLY A 187 -19.02 -4.86 -11.12
C GLY A 187 -18.52 -5.47 -9.80
N ARG A 188 -19.41 -6.21 -9.14
CA ARG A 188 -19.18 -6.90 -7.84
C ARG A 188 -19.12 -8.41 -7.97
N GLN A 189 -19.21 -8.94 -9.19
CA GLN A 189 -19.30 -10.39 -9.41
C GLN A 189 -18.03 -11.10 -8.93
N GLY A 190 -18.20 -12.18 -8.17
CA GLY A 190 -17.08 -12.96 -7.63
C GLY A 190 -16.34 -12.31 -6.46
N VAL A 191 -16.91 -11.25 -5.87
CA VAL A 191 -16.39 -10.59 -4.65
C VAL A 191 -17.37 -10.82 -3.52
N GLU A 192 -17.19 -11.92 -2.79
CA GLU A 192 -18.15 -12.40 -1.79
C GLU A 192 -17.76 -11.94 -0.40
N ARG A 193 -18.64 -11.19 0.28
CA ARG A 193 -18.39 -10.76 1.66
C ARG A 193 -18.45 -11.97 2.59
N ARG A 194 -17.47 -12.08 3.49
CA ARG A 194 -17.40 -13.11 4.53
C ARG A 194 -17.91 -12.56 5.85
N ASP A 195 -19.18 -12.77 6.14
CA ASP A 195 -19.82 -12.31 7.38
C ASP A 195 -19.50 -13.17 8.62
N ASP A 196 -18.83 -14.30 8.40
CA ASP A 196 -18.38 -15.23 9.45
C ASP A 196 -17.02 -14.87 10.06
N VAL A 197 -16.33 -13.87 9.49
CA VAL A 197 -15.02 -13.41 9.95
C VAL A 197 -14.95 -11.89 9.93
N GLU A 198 -14.09 -11.32 10.75
CA GLU A 198 -13.94 -9.88 10.87
C GLU A 198 -12.48 -9.52 11.18
N LEU A 199 -11.99 -8.45 10.54
CA LEU A 199 -10.74 -7.81 10.92
C LEU A 199 -11.02 -6.73 11.94
N ARG A 200 -10.20 -6.67 12.98
CA ARG A 200 -10.33 -5.71 14.07
C ARG A 200 -9.39 -4.55 13.86
N LEU A 201 -9.86 -3.37 14.21
CA LEU A 201 -8.98 -2.23 14.39
C LEU A 201 -8.06 -2.51 15.60
N PRO A 202 -6.75 -2.29 15.47
CA PRO A 202 -5.83 -2.32 16.60
C PRO A 202 -6.25 -1.30 17.68
N GLU A 203 -6.06 -1.66 18.95
CA GLU A 203 -6.36 -0.81 20.11
C GLU A 203 -5.30 0.28 20.37
#